data_AF-A0A662YEW6-F1
#
_entry.id   AF-A0A662YEW6-F1
#
_cell.length_a   1.000
_cell.length_b   1.000
_cell.length_c   1.000
_cell.angle_alpha   90.00
_cell.angle_beta   90.00
_cell.angle_gamma   90.00
#
_symmetry.space_group_name_H-M   'P 1'
#
loop_
_entity.id
_entity.type
_entity.pdbx_description
1 polymer ?
#
loop_
_entity_poly.entity_id
_entity_poly.type
_entity_poly.pdbx_seq_one_letter_code
_entity_poly.pdbx_strand_id
1 'polypeptide(L)'
;MSGAWRKGAECEGVACEHALGQQPLQLLSYLWSKAQPTAADSDGSSDGKGVFTFVLADTVVFKRQKPVKWLFTSKQEPGKVLCKTKKFLTAGRVLQEFIVSKWVPSALADLDEDACILASYAYLDRSPTSGETQLVVEHLDKAALGKESIVATTTARLVLQRFVPTKSGYNHALRSIYTPENCTSQKCISPFLLSDQNASVVQRTATFEADDPPLRYRDVTDREIQRTIENINLEISAHLGAIVGKELTRLVSYFKVNALEF
;
A
#
# COMPACT_ATOMS: atom_id res chain seq x y z
N MET A 1 -6.86 -58.04 1.83
CA MET A 1 -7.83 -57.54 0.84
C MET A 1 -8.24 -56.14 1.26
N SER A 2 -7.88 -55.18 0.42
CA SER A 2 -8.08 -53.74 0.56
C SER A 2 -9.53 -53.34 0.31
N GLY A 3 -10.10 -52.51 1.18
CA GLY A 3 -11.42 -51.90 1.02
C GLY A 3 -11.35 -50.39 1.26
N ALA A 4 -11.71 -49.62 0.24
CA ALA A 4 -11.48 -48.20 0.05
C ALA A 4 -12.10 -47.25 1.09
N TRP A 5 -11.35 -46.20 1.46
CA TRP A 5 -11.90 -44.92 1.94
C TRP A 5 -11.54 -43.84 0.92
N ARG A 6 -12.57 -43.16 0.39
CA ARG A 6 -12.44 -42.12 -0.64
C ARG A 6 -12.11 -40.75 -0.03
N LYS A 7 -11.22 -40.03 -0.73
CA LYS A 7 -11.09 -38.56 -0.93
C LYS A 7 -11.52 -37.62 0.21
N GLY A 8 -10.54 -36.91 0.78
CA GLY A 8 -10.68 -35.55 1.31
C GLY A 8 -9.88 -34.59 0.43
N ALA A 9 -10.51 -33.50 0.02
CA ALA A 9 -10.12 -32.64 -1.09
C ALA A 9 -8.75 -31.95 -0.96
N GLU A 10 -8.13 -31.77 -2.13
CA GLU A 10 -7.00 -30.89 -2.40
C GLU A 10 -7.24 -29.50 -1.79
N CYS A 11 -6.34 -29.08 -0.90
CA CYS A 11 -6.26 -27.70 -0.42
C CYS A 11 -5.66 -26.81 -1.51
N GLU A 12 -6.35 -26.67 -2.63
CA GLU A 12 -6.03 -25.65 -3.62
C GLU A 12 -6.47 -24.26 -3.09
N GLY A 13 -5.51 -23.50 -2.55
CA GLY A 13 -5.64 -22.04 -2.46
C GLY A 13 -6.00 -21.44 -1.09
N VAL A 14 -5.91 -22.20 0.00
CA VAL A 14 -5.82 -21.63 1.35
C VAL A 14 -4.57 -22.21 1.97
N ALA A 15 -3.61 -21.36 2.35
CA ALA A 15 -2.42 -21.79 3.07
C ALA A 15 -2.89 -22.63 4.27
N CYS A 16 -2.62 -23.93 4.21
CA CYS A 16 -2.98 -24.88 5.25
C CYS A 16 -2.41 -24.35 6.57
N GLU A 17 -3.24 -24.21 7.61
CA GLU A 17 -2.86 -23.74 8.94
C GLU A 17 -1.64 -24.48 9.51
N HIS A 18 -1.40 -25.72 9.04
CA HIS A 18 -0.24 -26.54 9.38
C HIS A 18 1.09 -26.01 8.79
N ALA A 19 1.10 -25.33 7.64
CA ALA A 19 2.31 -24.77 7.03
C ALA A 19 2.73 -23.44 7.69
N LEU A 20 1.76 -22.66 8.18
CA LEU A 20 2.01 -21.47 9.02
C LEU A 20 2.57 -21.84 10.40
N GLY A 21 2.57 -23.13 10.77
CA GLY A 21 2.99 -23.68 12.05
C GLY A 21 4.48 -23.54 12.38
N GLN A 22 5.36 -23.52 11.38
CA GLN A 22 6.80 -23.82 11.57
C GLN A 22 7.76 -22.63 11.36
N GLN A 23 7.28 -21.47 10.90
CA GLN A 23 8.14 -20.30 10.64
C GLN A 23 7.66 -19.06 11.40
N PRO A 24 8.58 -18.18 11.88
CA PRO A 24 8.21 -16.89 12.43
C PRO A 24 7.48 -16.05 11.38
N LEU A 25 6.41 -15.35 11.79
CA LEU A 25 5.61 -14.49 10.92
C LEU A 25 6.45 -13.28 10.48
N GLN A 26 6.88 -13.30 9.21
CA GLN A 26 7.41 -12.11 8.55
C GLN A 26 6.27 -11.44 7.78
N LEU A 27 5.93 -10.22 8.19
CA LEU A 27 4.89 -9.44 7.53
C LEU A 27 5.50 -8.22 6.82
N LEU A 28 5.14 -8.05 5.56
CA LEU A 28 5.33 -6.81 4.80
C LEU A 28 4.01 -6.07 4.80
N SER A 29 3.96 -4.88 5.41
CA SER A 29 2.77 -4.04 5.42
C SER A 29 3.01 -2.74 4.65
N TYR A 30 2.04 -2.34 3.83
CA TYR A 30 2.02 -1.04 3.18
C TYR A 30 0.89 -0.22 3.75
N LEU A 31 1.24 0.85 4.44
CA LEU A 31 0.32 1.70 5.16
C LEU A 31 0.46 3.12 4.65
N TRP A 32 -0.62 3.87 4.64
CA TRP A 32 -0.52 5.30 4.39
C TRP A 32 -0.96 6.05 5.64
N SER A 33 -0.23 7.09 5.97
CA SER A 33 -0.53 7.92 7.13
C SER A 33 -0.45 9.39 6.77
N LYS A 34 -1.30 10.18 7.40
CA LYS A 34 -1.33 11.64 7.26
C LYS A 34 -1.09 12.26 8.63
N ALA A 35 -0.14 13.18 8.72
CA ALA A 35 -0.03 14.07 9.87
C ALA A 35 -1.18 15.08 9.82
N GLN A 36 -1.98 15.17 10.89
CA GLN A 36 -2.99 16.22 11.05
C GLN A 36 -2.49 17.25 12.05
N PRO A 37 -2.50 18.56 11.74
CA PRO A 37 -2.16 19.58 12.72
C PRO A 37 -3.10 19.45 13.93
N THR A 38 -2.54 19.40 15.14
CA THR A 38 -3.32 19.38 16.37
C THR A 38 -4.10 20.68 16.48
N ALA A 39 -5.43 20.59 16.59
CA ALA A 39 -6.29 21.71 16.97
C ALA A 39 -6.11 22.00 18.48
N ALA A 40 -4.91 22.42 18.86
CA ALA A 40 -4.57 22.95 20.17
C ALA A 40 -3.27 23.73 19.99
N ASP A 41 -3.42 25.03 19.75
CA ASP A 41 -2.53 26.11 20.20
C ASP A 41 -3.03 27.40 19.50
N SER A 42 -4.20 27.88 19.91
CA SER A 42 -4.63 29.26 19.65
C SER A 42 -3.92 30.27 20.57
N ASP A 43 -2.67 29.98 20.93
CA ASP A 43 -1.78 30.85 21.68
C ASP A 43 -0.36 30.72 21.10
N GLY A 44 -0.08 31.53 20.09
CA GLY A 44 1.20 32.23 19.91
C GLY A 44 2.52 31.47 19.80
N SER A 45 2.56 30.14 19.72
CA SER A 45 3.80 29.36 19.62
C SER A 45 3.75 28.44 18.40
N SER A 46 4.53 28.78 17.37
CA SER A 46 4.60 28.12 16.06
C SER A 46 5.32 26.77 16.11
N ASP A 47 4.71 25.75 16.70
CA ASP A 47 5.14 24.36 16.49
C ASP A 47 3.97 23.59 15.88
N GLY A 48 4.06 23.34 14.57
CA GLY A 48 3.05 22.64 13.77
C GLY A 48 3.00 21.14 14.10
N LYS A 49 2.62 20.84 15.34
CA LYS A 49 2.47 19.48 15.91
C LYS A 49 1.34 18.77 15.18
N GLY A 50 1.53 17.51 14.81
CA GLY A 50 0.47 16.79 14.16
C GLY A 50 0.38 15.29 14.46
N VAL A 51 -0.83 14.84 14.80
CA VAL A 51 -1.12 13.44 15.09
C VAL A 51 -1.23 12.68 13.77
N PHE A 52 -0.48 11.58 13.63
CA PHE A 52 -0.60 10.71 12.46
C PHE A 52 -1.88 9.90 12.54
N THR A 53 -2.72 10.03 11.51
CA THR A 53 -3.91 9.19 11.33
C THR A 53 -3.68 8.25 10.16
N PHE A 54 -4.06 6.98 10.32
CA PHE A 54 -4.06 6.02 9.22
C PHE A 54 -5.05 6.46 8.14
N VAL A 55 -4.62 6.41 6.90
CA VAL A 55 -5.43 6.74 5.73
C VAL A 55 -5.37 5.57 4.77
N LEU A 56 -6.53 5.14 4.30
CA LEU A 56 -6.68 4.24 3.18
C LEU A 56 -6.98 5.08 1.93
N ALA A 57 -6.01 5.19 1.02
CA ALA A 57 -6.29 5.68 -0.33
C ALA A 57 -7.31 4.78 -1.02
N ASP A 58 -8.03 5.33 -1.99
CA ASP A 58 -9.06 4.62 -2.74
C ASP A 58 -8.56 3.24 -3.20
N THR A 59 -9.14 2.19 -2.61
CA THR A 59 -8.73 0.81 -2.83
C THR A 59 -9.92 0.00 -3.31
N VAL A 60 -9.82 -0.55 -4.51
CA VAL A 60 -10.86 -1.35 -5.15
C VAL A 60 -10.39 -2.80 -5.23
N VAL A 61 -11.18 -3.69 -4.65
CA VAL A 61 -10.97 -5.13 -4.72
C VAL A 61 -11.79 -5.67 -5.88
N PHE A 62 -11.14 -6.39 -6.78
CA PHE A 62 -11.80 -7.13 -7.85
C PHE A 62 -11.81 -8.62 -7.53
N LYS A 63 -12.92 -9.26 -7.89
CA LYS A 63 -13.07 -10.72 -7.87
C LYS A 63 -13.65 -11.14 -9.21
N ARG A 64 -12.96 -12.05 -9.92
CA ARG A 64 -13.36 -12.48 -11.27
C ARG A 64 -13.70 -11.27 -12.14
N GLN A 65 -12.77 -10.31 -12.22
CA GLN A 65 -12.86 -9.14 -13.09
C GLN A 65 -13.98 -8.14 -12.74
N LYS A 66 -14.70 -8.33 -11.62
CA LYS A 66 -15.75 -7.42 -11.17
C LYS A 66 -15.34 -6.74 -9.86
N PRO A 67 -15.49 -5.41 -9.74
CA PRO A 67 -15.25 -4.73 -8.47
C PRO A 67 -16.28 -5.22 -7.44
N VAL A 68 -15.80 -5.70 -6.30
CA VAL A 68 -16.65 -6.24 -5.22
C VAL A 68 -16.67 -5.35 -3.99
N LYS A 69 -15.58 -4.60 -3.75
CA LYS A 69 -15.48 -3.62 -2.68
C LYS A 69 -14.67 -2.44 -3.16
N TRP A 70 -15.04 -1.25 -2.69
CA TRP A 70 -14.25 -0.04 -2.85
C TRP A 70 -14.19 0.65 -1.51
N LEU A 71 -13.02 0.61 -0.90
CA LEU A 71 -12.73 1.14 0.42
C LEU A 71 -11.97 2.46 0.29
N PHE A 72 -12.28 3.43 1.15
CA PHE A 72 -11.64 4.74 1.17
C PHE A 72 -11.76 5.37 2.56
N THR A 73 -10.81 6.21 2.95
CA THR A 73 -10.96 7.01 4.18
C THR A 73 -11.91 8.19 3.96
N SER A 74 -12.84 8.38 4.91
CA SER A 74 -13.76 9.51 4.91
C SER A 74 -13.02 10.83 4.99
N LYS A 75 -13.44 11.81 4.17
CA LYS A 75 -12.98 13.19 4.28
C LYS A 75 -13.60 13.93 5.47
N GLN A 76 -14.80 13.51 5.89
CA GLN A 76 -15.59 14.18 6.93
C GLN A 76 -15.24 13.65 8.32
N GLU A 77 -14.83 12.39 8.40
CA GLU A 77 -14.56 11.69 9.66
C GLU A 77 -13.13 11.13 9.61
N PRO A 78 -12.14 11.81 10.20
CA PRO A 78 -10.74 11.37 10.19
C PRO A 78 -10.57 9.92 10.65
N GLY A 79 -9.75 9.16 9.91
CA GLY A 79 -9.45 7.76 10.23
C GLY A 79 -10.58 6.77 9.93
N LYS A 80 -11.80 7.22 9.63
CA LYS A 80 -12.93 6.32 9.34
C LYS A 80 -12.82 5.76 7.92
N VAL A 81 -12.68 4.44 7.81
CA VAL A 81 -12.74 3.73 6.52
C VAL A 81 -14.20 3.46 6.15
N LEU A 82 -14.60 3.90 4.96
CA LEU A 82 -15.92 3.71 4.38
C LEU A 82 -15.84 2.79 3.16
N CYS A 83 -16.98 2.23 2.78
CA CYS A 83 -17.14 1.42 1.57
C CYS A 83 -18.17 2.07 0.64
N LYS A 84 -17.85 2.21 -0.66
CA LYS A 84 -18.84 2.69 -1.64
C LYS A 84 -19.98 1.69 -1.78
N THR A 85 -21.18 2.21 -2.00
CA THR A 85 -22.36 1.37 -2.25
C THR A 85 -22.29 0.68 -3.61
N LYS A 86 -22.98 -0.45 -3.77
CA LYS A 86 -22.95 -1.31 -4.96
C LYS A 86 -23.21 -0.57 -6.29
N LYS A 87 -24.04 0.49 -6.27
CA LYS A 87 -24.33 1.33 -7.45
C LYS A 87 -23.12 2.09 -8.00
N PHE A 88 -22.04 2.18 -7.24
CA PHE A 88 -20.78 2.80 -7.68
C PHE A 88 -19.70 1.76 -8.05
N LEU A 89 -19.98 0.46 -7.91
CA LEU A 89 -19.05 -0.62 -8.18
C LEU A 89 -19.21 -1.14 -9.62
N THR A 90 -18.87 -0.30 -10.60
CA THR A 90 -18.73 -0.71 -11.99
C THR A 90 -17.32 -0.41 -12.47
N ALA A 91 -16.76 -1.27 -13.34
CA ALA A 91 -15.39 -1.11 -13.82
C ALA A 91 -15.18 0.26 -14.50
N GLY A 92 -16.09 0.68 -15.38
CA GLY A 92 -16.00 1.99 -16.03
C GLY A 92 -16.00 3.16 -15.06
N ARG A 93 -16.76 3.10 -13.96
CA ARG A 93 -16.81 4.17 -12.96
C ARG A 93 -15.56 4.21 -12.08
N VAL A 94 -15.01 3.03 -11.76
CA VAL A 94 -13.71 2.91 -11.08
C VAL A 94 -12.62 3.55 -11.96
N LEU A 95 -12.52 3.15 -13.22
CA LEU A 95 -11.52 3.68 -14.15
C LEU A 95 -11.67 5.21 -14.31
N GLN A 96 -12.89 5.70 -14.52
CA GLN A 96 -13.14 7.13 -14.65
C GLN A 96 -12.67 7.92 -13.43
N GLU A 97 -12.98 7.47 -12.22
CA GLU A 97 -12.54 8.19 -11.01
C GLU A 97 -11.02 8.09 -10.78
N PHE A 98 -10.38 6.99 -11.17
CA PHE A 98 -8.93 6.85 -11.03
C PHE A 98 -8.16 7.63 -12.10
N ILE A 99 -8.72 7.80 -13.30
CA ILE A 99 -8.14 8.63 -14.38
C ILE A 99 -8.24 10.12 -14.07
N VAL A 100 -9.32 10.55 -13.41
CA VAL A 100 -9.50 11.96 -13.09
C VAL A 100 -8.46 12.38 -12.04
N SER A 101 -7.44 13.12 -12.50
CA SER A 101 -6.32 13.71 -11.77
C SER A 101 -6.75 14.82 -10.81
N LYS A 102 -7.72 14.56 -9.93
CA LYS A 102 -8.17 15.49 -8.87
C LYS A 102 -7.10 15.80 -7.81
N TRP A 103 -5.91 15.19 -7.90
CA TRP A 103 -5.03 14.99 -6.75
C TRP A 103 -3.56 15.25 -7.00
N VAL A 104 -3.21 15.79 -8.18
CA VAL A 104 -1.84 16.17 -8.49
C VAL A 104 -1.44 17.26 -7.49
N PRO A 105 -0.48 17.01 -6.57
CA PRO A 105 0.02 18.04 -5.67
C PRO A 105 0.50 19.23 -6.51
N SER A 106 0.41 20.46 -5.99
CA SER A 106 0.89 21.65 -6.71
C SER A 106 2.36 21.54 -7.16
N ALA A 107 3.19 20.79 -6.43
CA ALA A 107 4.57 20.46 -6.79
C ALA A 107 4.72 19.57 -8.05
N LEU A 108 3.61 19.01 -8.53
CA LEU A 108 3.49 18.20 -9.73
C LEU A 108 2.59 18.87 -10.78
N ALA A 109 2.19 20.14 -10.61
CA ALA A 109 1.25 20.82 -11.50
C ALA A 109 1.76 21.01 -12.94
N ASP A 110 3.08 21.05 -13.13
CA ASP A 110 3.72 21.18 -14.45
C ASP A 110 3.91 19.82 -15.15
N LEU A 111 3.40 18.73 -14.57
CA LEU A 111 3.45 17.43 -15.19
C LEU A 111 2.46 17.30 -16.34
N ASP A 112 2.92 16.63 -17.39
CA ASP A 112 2.01 16.00 -18.35
C ASP A 112 1.09 15.03 -17.60
N GLU A 113 -0.21 15.30 -17.64
CA GLU A 113 -1.25 14.48 -16.99
C GLU A 113 -1.19 13.03 -17.45
N ASP A 114 -0.74 12.78 -18.69
CA ASP A 114 -0.68 11.45 -19.28
C ASP A 114 0.51 10.64 -18.74
N ALA A 115 1.57 11.30 -18.26
CA ALA A 115 2.77 10.68 -17.69
C ALA A 115 2.69 10.44 -16.16
N CYS A 116 1.62 10.93 -15.53
CA CYS A 116 1.40 10.81 -14.09
C CYS A 116 1.03 9.38 -13.71
N ILE A 117 1.63 8.87 -12.63
CA ILE A 117 1.25 7.58 -12.04
C ILE A 117 -0.04 7.75 -11.24
N LEU A 118 -1.07 7.00 -11.60
CA LEU A 118 -2.43 7.16 -11.08
C LEU A 118 -2.82 6.04 -10.11
N ALA A 119 -2.30 4.83 -10.33
CA ALA A 119 -2.67 3.67 -9.54
C ALA A 119 -1.51 2.69 -9.36
N SER A 120 -1.59 1.90 -8.30
CA SER A 120 -0.87 0.65 -8.13
C SER A 120 -1.86 -0.51 -8.32
N TYR A 121 -1.44 -1.53 -9.03
CA TYR A 121 -2.24 -2.70 -9.34
C TYR A 121 -1.53 -3.95 -8.84
N ALA A 122 -2.12 -4.60 -7.84
CA ALA A 122 -1.56 -5.76 -7.18
C ALA A 122 -2.36 -7.02 -7.51
N TYR A 123 -1.66 -8.05 -7.97
CA TYR A 123 -2.26 -9.34 -8.31
C TYR A 123 -1.32 -10.50 -7.99
N LEU A 124 -1.89 -11.68 -7.81
CA LEU A 124 -1.12 -12.90 -7.67
C LEU A 124 -0.88 -13.49 -9.04
N ASP A 125 0.38 -13.74 -9.39
CA ASP A 125 0.77 -14.41 -10.63
C ASP A 125 1.58 -15.67 -10.33
N ARG A 126 1.59 -16.64 -11.25
CA ARG A 126 2.46 -17.81 -11.14
C ARG A 126 3.74 -17.54 -11.91
N SER A 127 4.85 -17.54 -11.18
CA SER A 127 6.17 -17.38 -11.79
C SER A 127 6.40 -18.50 -12.81
N PRO A 128 6.72 -18.19 -14.07
CA PRO A 128 7.00 -19.20 -15.09
C PRO A 128 8.28 -19.98 -14.80
N THR A 129 9.21 -19.41 -14.02
CA THR A 129 10.51 -20.01 -13.68
C THR A 129 10.47 -20.87 -12.43
N SER A 130 9.80 -20.44 -11.36
CA SER A 130 9.74 -21.20 -10.09
C SER A 130 8.45 -22.00 -9.91
N GLY A 131 7.39 -21.71 -10.68
CA GLY A 131 6.06 -22.27 -10.48
C GLY A 131 5.35 -21.76 -9.22
N GLU A 132 6.02 -20.95 -8.41
CA GLU A 132 5.49 -20.38 -7.17
C GLU A 132 4.55 -19.22 -7.48
N THR A 133 3.55 -19.03 -6.61
CA THR A 133 2.64 -17.88 -6.70
C THR A 133 3.32 -16.68 -6.06
N GLN A 134 3.52 -15.63 -6.83
CA GLN A 134 4.14 -14.38 -6.40
C GLN A 134 3.14 -13.22 -6.43
N LEU A 135 3.30 -12.27 -5.51
CA LEU A 135 2.59 -11.00 -5.56
C LEU A 135 3.31 -10.08 -6.54
N VAL A 136 2.64 -9.71 -7.63
CA VAL A 136 3.10 -8.73 -8.59
C VAL A 136 2.42 -7.40 -8.28
N VAL A 137 3.21 -6.32 -8.22
CA VAL A 137 2.72 -4.96 -8.06
C VAL A 137 3.19 -4.15 -9.25
N GLU A 138 2.23 -3.67 -10.04
CA GLU A 138 2.46 -2.79 -11.17
C GLU A 138 2.01 -1.37 -10.83
N HIS A 139 2.65 -0.38 -11.44
CA HIS A 139 2.22 1.01 -11.33
C HIS A 139 1.73 1.48 -12.70
N LEU A 140 0.57 2.14 -12.69
CA LEU A 140 -0.18 2.45 -13.90
C LEU A 140 -0.24 3.97 -14.09
N ASP A 141 0.21 4.42 -15.26
CA ASP A 141 -0.08 5.75 -15.79
C ASP A 141 -1.47 5.78 -16.45
N LYS A 142 -1.87 6.92 -17.02
CA LYS A 142 -3.18 7.09 -17.66
C LYS A 142 -3.38 6.15 -18.85
N ALA A 143 -2.34 5.93 -19.66
CA ALA A 143 -2.41 5.05 -20.82
C ALA A 143 -2.54 3.58 -20.39
N ALA A 144 -1.77 3.14 -19.41
CA ALA A 144 -1.84 1.80 -18.83
C ALA A 144 -3.18 1.58 -18.14
N LEU A 145 -3.68 2.57 -17.38
CA LEU A 145 -4.98 2.53 -16.69
C LEU A 145 -6.17 2.48 -17.67
N GLY A 146 -6.05 3.15 -18.82
CA GLY A 146 -7.06 3.19 -19.88
C GLY A 146 -7.14 1.91 -20.71
N LYS A 147 -6.15 1.02 -20.64
CA LYS A 147 -6.22 -0.28 -21.31
C LYS A 147 -7.27 -1.15 -20.60
N GLU A 148 -8.28 -1.58 -21.35
CA GLU A 148 -9.34 -2.49 -20.87
C GLU A 148 -8.78 -3.82 -20.29
N SER A 149 -7.51 -4.12 -20.58
CA SER A 149 -6.80 -5.34 -20.17
C SER A 149 -6.49 -5.46 -18.68
N ILE A 150 -6.54 -4.39 -17.88
CA ILE A 150 -6.31 -4.49 -16.42
C ILE A 150 -7.30 -5.48 -15.80
N VAL A 151 -8.49 -5.55 -16.40
CA VAL A 151 -9.58 -6.41 -15.96
C VAL A 151 -9.54 -7.78 -16.66
N ALA A 152 -8.71 -7.97 -17.68
CA ALA A 152 -8.67 -9.19 -18.49
C ALA A 152 -7.77 -10.31 -17.92
N THR A 153 -6.88 -10.01 -16.96
CA THR A 153 -5.98 -11.01 -16.37
C THR A 153 -6.74 -11.99 -15.48
N THR A 154 -6.55 -13.29 -15.72
CA THR A 154 -7.37 -14.42 -15.24
C THR A 154 -7.22 -14.74 -13.74
N THR A 155 -6.57 -13.87 -12.96
CA THR A 155 -6.18 -14.15 -11.58
C THR A 155 -7.30 -13.82 -10.59
N ALA A 156 -7.46 -14.70 -9.59
CA ALA A 156 -8.70 -14.86 -8.82
C ALA A 156 -9.06 -13.67 -7.91
N ARG A 157 -8.09 -12.81 -7.57
CA ARG A 157 -8.25 -11.63 -6.70
C ARG A 157 -7.23 -10.57 -7.09
N LEU A 158 -7.70 -9.34 -7.22
CA LEU A 158 -6.90 -8.22 -7.69
C LEU A 158 -7.22 -7.01 -6.80
N VAL A 159 -6.23 -6.17 -6.57
CA VAL A 159 -6.38 -4.92 -5.82
C VAL A 159 -5.86 -3.78 -6.67
N LEU A 160 -6.77 -2.88 -7.07
CA LEU A 160 -6.42 -1.60 -7.66
C LEU A 160 -6.43 -0.56 -6.56
N GLN A 161 -5.36 0.21 -6.45
CA GLN A 161 -5.17 1.13 -5.36
C GLN A 161 -4.68 2.46 -5.90
N ARG A 162 -5.28 3.57 -5.46
CA ARG A 162 -4.87 4.89 -5.96
C ARG A 162 -3.42 5.16 -5.54
N PHE A 163 -2.63 5.61 -6.49
CA PHE A 163 -1.26 6.01 -6.22
C PHE A 163 -1.25 7.28 -5.38
N VAL A 164 -0.36 7.32 -4.39
CA VAL A 164 -0.27 8.42 -3.43
C VAL A 164 1.08 9.12 -3.69
N PRO A 165 1.11 10.18 -4.50
CA PRO A 165 2.33 10.89 -4.80
C PRO A 165 2.83 11.67 -3.58
N THR A 166 4.14 11.80 -3.45
CA THR A 166 4.75 12.58 -2.38
C THR A 166 4.99 14.02 -2.81
N LYS A 167 4.87 14.98 -1.88
CA LYS A 167 5.03 16.43 -2.16
C LYS A 167 6.37 16.82 -2.80
N SER A 168 7.43 16.04 -2.59
CA SER A 168 8.78 16.32 -3.10
C SER A 168 8.97 16.04 -4.59
N GLY A 169 7.99 15.47 -5.29
CA GLY A 169 8.13 14.96 -6.66
C GLY A 169 8.92 13.65 -6.78
N TYR A 170 9.88 13.39 -5.88
CA TYR A 170 10.52 12.07 -5.73
C TYR A 170 9.67 11.13 -4.90
N ASN A 171 9.33 9.96 -5.44
CA ASN A 171 8.60 8.96 -4.67
C ASN A 171 9.43 8.47 -3.49
N HIS A 172 8.86 8.50 -2.28
CA HIS A 172 9.53 7.95 -1.10
C HIS A 172 8.55 7.34 -0.09
N ALA A 173 9.03 6.43 0.74
CA ALA A 173 8.29 5.85 1.86
C ALA A 173 9.16 5.85 3.12
N LEU A 174 8.54 5.88 4.30
CA LEU A 174 9.21 5.58 5.56
C LEU A 174 9.15 4.08 5.78
N ARG A 175 10.28 3.40 5.68
CA ARG A 175 10.42 2.02 6.11
C ARG A 175 10.64 1.98 7.62
N SER A 176 9.87 1.16 8.32
CA SER A 176 10.13 0.80 9.70
C SER A 176 10.47 -0.68 9.79
N ILE A 177 11.46 -1.02 10.62
CA ILE A 177 11.74 -2.40 11.01
C ILE A 177 11.51 -2.47 12.51
N TYR A 178 10.44 -3.15 12.89
CA TYR A 178 10.04 -3.37 14.26
C TYR A 178 10.39 -4.81 14.69
N THR A 179 10.97 -4.94 15.86
CA THR A 179 11.09 -6.17 16.66
C THR A 179 10.58 -5.86 18.08
N PRO A 180 10.32 -6.87 18.92
CA PRO A 180 9.91 -6.62 20.32
C PRO A 180 10.89 -5.75 21.12
N GLU A 181 12.17 -5.71 20.73
CA GLU A 181 13.23 -4.99 21.43
C GLU A 181 13.53 -3.60 20.84
N ASN A 182 13.19 -3.35 19.57
CA ASN A 182 13.59 -2.12 18.89
C ASN A 182 12.70 -1.79 17.67
N CYS A 183 12.54 -0.50 17.38
CA CYS A 183 11.90 -0.01 16.18
C CYS A 183 12.81 1.01 15.46
N THR A 184 13.35 0.62 14.30
CA THR A 184 14.15 1.52 13.44
C THR A 184 13.30 2.10 12.32
N SER A 185 13.59 3.33 11.90
CA SER A 185 12.85 4.01 10.83
C SER A 185 13.77 4.74 9.86
N GLN A 186 13.59 4.50 8.56
CA GLN A 186 14.38 5.07 7.47
C GLN A 186 13.48 5.54 6.33
N LYS A 187 13.85 6.64 5.67
CA LYS A 187 13.29 7.07 4.39
C LYS A 187 13.93 6.26 3.26
N CYS A 188 13.11 5.59 2.46
CA CYS A 188 13.48 4.95 1.20
C CYS A 188 13.00 5.85 0.05
N ILE A 189 13.93 6.38 -0.74
CA ILE A 189 13.65 7.43 -1.75
C ILE A 189 14.07 6.91 -3.13
N SER A 190 13.16 6.95 -4.10
CA SER A 190 13.51 6.74 -5.51
C SER A 190 14.46 7.84 -5.97
N PRO A 191 15.56 7.51 -6.66
CA PRO A 191 16.50 8.51 -7.17
C PRO A 191 15.94 9.30 -8.37
N PHE A 192 14.83 8.85 -8.97
CA PHE A 192 14.21 9.47 -10.13
C PHE A 192 13.00 10.31 -9.70
N LEU A 193 12.79 11.44 -10.38
CA LEU A 193 11.57 12.21 -10.22
C LEU A 193 10.39 11.40 -10.78
N LEU A 194 9.21 11.52 -10.17
CA LEU A 194 7.98 10.97 -10.73
C LEU A 194 7.69 11.53 -12.14
N SER A 195 8.26 12.68 -12.49
CA SER A 195 8.16 13.32 -13.79
C SER A 195 9.19 12.91 -14.83
N ASP A 196 10.21 12.15 -14.45
CA ASP A 196 11.31 11.82 -15.35
C ASP A 196 10.88 10.79 -16.41
N GLN A 197 10.52 11.25 -17.61
CA GLN A 197 10.11 10.37 -18.71
C GLN A 197 11.25 9.51 -19.27
N ASN A 198 12.52 9.80 -18.94
CA ASN A 198 13.65 8.96 -19.32
C ASN A 198 13.79 7.74 -18.41
N ALA A 199 13.17 7.77 -17.23
CA ALA A 199 13.14 6.66 -16.29
C ALA A 199 11.84 5.87 -16.45
N SER A 200 11.94 4.54 -16.38
CA SER A 200 10.77 3.67 -16.43
C SER A 200 9.83 3.96 -15.26
N VAL A 201 8.54 3.63 -15.42
CA VAL A 201 7.56 3.77 -14.34
C VAL A 201 8.05 3.05 -13.07
N VAL A 202 8.55 1.82 -13.21
CA VAL A 202 9.09 1.01 -12.10
C VAL A 202 10.23 1.73 -11.37
N GLN A 203 11.17 2.31 -12.11
CA GLN A 203 12.29 3.08 -11.52
C GLN A 203 11.81 4.31 -10.74
N ARG A 204 10.84 5.05 -11.30
CA ARG A 204 10.26 6.25 -10.68
C ARG A 204 9.43 5.95 -9.42
N THR A 205 8.78 4.79 -9.36
CA THR A 205 7.88 4.43 -8.26
C THR A 205 8.53 3.56 -7.20
N ALA A 206 9.71 3.01 -7.44
CA ALA A 206 10.37 2.11 -6.51
C ALA A 206 10.54 2.73 -5.12
N THR A 207 10.07 1.99 -4.11
CA THR A 207 10.23 2.37 -2.70
C THR A 207 10.53 1.17 -1.80
N PHE A 208 10.64 -0.02 -2.37
CA PHE A 208 10.93 -1.26 -1.67
C PHE A 208 12.32 -1.79 -2.03
N GLU A 209 12.96 -2.46 -1.08
CA GLU A 209 14.25 -3.13 -1.29
C GLU A 209 14.19 -4.17 -2.41
N ALA A 210 13.01 -4.77 -2.65
CA ALA A 210 12.80 -5.78 -3.68
C ALA A 210 12.64 -5.23 -5.10
N ASP A 211 12.45 -3.91 -5.27
CA ASP A 211 12.20 -3.32 -6.60
C ASP A 211 13.46 -3.22 -7.47
N ASP A 212 14.65 -3.41 -6.86
CA ASP A 212 15.99 -3.40 -7.49
C ASP A 212 16.44 -2.13 -8.27
N PRO A 213 16.08 -0.88 -7.88
CA PRO A 213 16.88 0.30 -8.25
C PRO A 213 17.72 0.79 -7.06
N PRO A 214 18.72 1.67 -7.29
CA PRO A 214 19.53 2.25 -6.23
C PRO A 214 18.72 3.26 -5.40
N LEU A 215 17.87 2.75 -4.51
CA LEU A 215 17.14 3.56 -3.53
C LEU A 215 18.12 4.34 -2.67
N ARG A 216 17.78 5.60 -2.39
CA ARG A 216 18.51 6.43 -1.43
C ARG A 216 17.88 6.25 -0.06
N TYR A 217 18.70 5.90 0.91
CA TYR A 217 18.29 5.75 2.32
C TYR A 217 18.67 7.00 3.11
N ARG A 218 17.77 7.45 3.98
CA ARG A 218 18.06 8.51 4.96
C ARG A 218 17.40 8.16 6.28
N ASP A 219 18.09 8.39 7.38
CA ASP A 219 17.48 8.18 8.69
C ASP A 219 16.35 9.18 8.93
N VAL A 220 15.29 8.70 9.58
CA VAL A 220 14.24 9.59 10.09
C VAL A 220 14.77 10.19 11.38
N THR A 221 15.13 11.47 11.39
CA THR A 221 15.67 12.13 12.60
C THR A 221 14.58 12.70 13.52
N ASP A 222 13.35 12.76 13.04
CA ASP A 222 12.20 13.27 13.78
C ASP A 222 11.71 12.23 14.80
N ARG A 223 11.89 12.54 16.10
CA ARG A 223 11.56 11.65 17.22
C ARG A 223 10.06 11.41 17.37
N GLU A 224 9.22 12.37 17.00
CA GLU A 224 7.76 12.22 17.11
C GLU A 224 7.25 11.26 16.02
N ILE A 225 7.76 11.40 14.80
CA ILE A 225 7.49 10.46 13.70
C ILE A 225 7.95 9.05 14.08
N GLN A 226 9.16 8.92 14.62
CA GLN A 226 9.67 7.63 15.09
C GLN A 226 8.75 7.00 16.14
N ARG A 227 8.41 7.73 17.20
CA ARG A 227 7.51 7.25 18.27
C ARG A 227 6.14 6.86 17.73
N THR A 228 5.62 7.64 16.78
CA THR A 228 4.31 7.35 16.19
C THR A 228 4.34 6.06 15.36
N ILE A 229 5.38 5.88 14.54
CA ILE A 229 5.58 4.66 13.75
C ILE A 229 5.74 3.45 14.68
N GLU A 230 6.50 3.60 15.75
CA GLU A 230 6.68 2.56 16.77
C GLU A 230 5.35 2.17 17.42
N ASN A 231 4.54 3.14 17.85
CA ASN A 231 3.21 2.89 18.42
C ASN A 231 2.29 2.16 17.44
N ILE A 232 2.30 2.53 16.15
CA ILE A 232 1.52 1.83 15.12
C ILE A 232 1.97 0.38 14.99
N ASN A 233 3.28 0.12 14.95
CA ASN A 233 3.80 -1.24 14.85
C ASN A 233 3.48 -2.08 16.10
N LEU A 234 3.50 -1.45 17.30
CA LEU A 234 3.09 -2.09 18.55
C LEU A 234 1.61 -2.50 18.53
N GLU A 235 0.72 -1.61 18.08
CA GLU A 235 -0.71 -1.91 17.94
C GLU A 235 -0.97 -3.04 16.94
N ILE A 236 -0.30 -3.01 15.79
CA ILE A 236 -0.37 -4.08 14.77
C ILE A 236 0.10 -5.40 15.39
N SER A 237 1.23 -5.39 16.09
CA SER A 237 1.79 -6.57 16.72
C SER A 237 0.85 -7.18 17.76
N ALA A 238 0.30 -6.35 18.66
CA ALA A 238 -0.65 -6.79 19.67
C ALA A 238 -1.93 -7.38 19.05
N HIS A 239 -2.47 -6.71 18.03
CA HIS A 239 -3.66 -7.16 17.33
C HIS A 239 -3.44 -8.50 16.61
N LEU A 240 -2.33 -8.62 15.86
CA LEU A 240 -1.99 -9.86 15.17
C LEU A 240 -1.70 -10.99 16.16
N GLY A 241 -1.02 -10.70 17.28
CA GLY A 241 -0.79 -11.68 18.34
C GLY A 241 -2.09 -12.24 18.91
N ALA A 242 -3.10 -11.38 19.12
CA ALA A 242 -4.41 -11.80 19.61
C ALA A 242 -5.20 -12.66 18.60
N ILE A 243 -5.07 -12.38 17.30
CA ILE A 243 -5.79 -13.12 16.24
C ILE A 243 -5.10 -14.44 15.90
N VAL A 244 -3.78 -14.39 15.74
CA VAL A 244 -2.98 -15.51 15.21
C VAL A 244 -2.48 -16.42 16.34
N GLY A 245 -2.46 -15.92 17.59
CA GLY A 245 -1.95 -16.66 18.74
C GLY A 245 -0.44 -16.86 18.74
N LYS A 246 0.30 -16.00 18.01
CA LYS A 246 1.76 -16.08 17.84
C LYS A 246 2.42 -14.75 18.11
N GLU A 247 3.62 -14.79 18.68
CA GLU A 247 4.45 -13.62 18.87
C GLU A 247 5.08 -13.17 17.55
N LEU A 248 5.05 -11.86 17.30
CA LEU A 248 5.63 -11.24 16.11
C LEU A 248 7.12 -10.95 16.37
N THR A 249 8.02 -11.64 15.67
CA THR A 249 9.46 -11.45 15.84
C THR A 249 10.03 -10.33 14.99
N ARG A 250 9.41 -10.03 13.84
CA ARG A 250 9.82 -8.94 12.96
C ARG A 250 8.68 -8.45 12.08
N LEU A 251 8.49 -7.13 12.04
CA LEU A 251 7.55 -6.44 11.17
C LEU A 251 8.29 -5.39 10.34
N VAL A 252 8.14 -5.46 9.02
CA VAL A 252 8.62 -4.41 8.12
C VAL A 252 7.41 -3.69 7.54
N SER A 253 7.28 -2.42 7.85
CA SER A 253 6.16 -1.58 7.41
C SER A 253 6.70 -0.43 6.57
N TYR A 254 6.00 -0.08 5.50
CA TYR A 254 6.34 1.08 4.67
C TYR A 254 5.19 2.06 4.70
N PHE A 255 5.49 3.31 5.09
CA PHE A 255 4.53 4.40 5.25
C PHE A 255 4.73 5.48 4.19
N LYS A 256 3.67 5.82 3.45
CA LYS A 256 3.66 7.12 2.75
C LYS A 256 3.23 8.18 3.75
N VAL A 257 4.07 9.20 3.93
CA VAL A 257 3.82 10.35 4.82
C VAL A 257 3.68 11.62 3.99
N ASN A 258 2.72 12.47 4.37
CA ASN A 258 2.55 13.84 3.82
C ASN A 258 2.34 13.91 2.31
N ALA A 259 1.39 13.15 1.78
CA ALA A 259 1.01 13.24 0.38
C ALA A 259 -0.16 14.21 0.09
N LEU A 260 -1.14 14.36 0.99
CA LEU A 260 -2.39 15.05 0.63
C LEU A 260 -3.02 15.83 1.79
N GLU A 261 -3.33 17.11 1.53
CA GLU A 261 -4.44 17.81 2.17
C GLU A 261 -5.75 17.20 1.65
N PHE A 262 -6.21 16.10 2.24
CA PHE A 262 -7.58 15.58 2.03
C PHE A 262 -8.66 16.54 2.51
#